data_AF-A0A2A7MSS1-F1
#
_entry.id   AF-A0A2A7MSS1-F1
#
_cell.length_a   1.000
_cell.length_b   1.000
_cell.length_c   1.000
_cell.angle_alpha   90.00
_cell.angle_beta   90.00
_cell.angle_gamma   90.00
#
_symmetry.space_group_name_H-M   'P 1'
#
loop_
_entity.id
_entity.type
_entity.pdbx_description
1 polymer ?
#
loop_
_entity_poly.entity_id
_entity_poly.type
_entity_poly.pdbx_seq_one_letter_code
_entity_poly.pdbx_strand_id
1 'polypeptide(L)'
;MPGEDRREALIAELKIVRKTGLHRLRERIDELPELSQLATVTMGASTADDIETMLRHVFRSYAEGAQGTAIGILLGLELGRRGANPSVLREVAAKRLGYYSVETFRKKPEYNAIAYFADLLLRYASDTERLEVTNPNKVDHIMELISQLTVAEYNELMRRVRHWFSMLVQQP
;
A
#
# COMPACT_ATOMS: atom_id res chain seq x y z
N MET A 1 -17.04 -12.85 13.94
CA MET A 1 -15.58 -12.72 14.03
C MET A 1 -15.17 -11.72 12.95
N PRO A 2 -14.91 -10.44 13.28
CA PRO A 2 -14.87 -9.36 12.27
C PRO A 2 -13.70 -9.44 11.27
N GLY A 3 -12.60 -10.12 11.62
CA GLY A 3 -11.38 -10.16 10.80
C GLY A 3 -11.40 -11.18 9.66
N GLU A 4 -12.14 -12.28 9.80
CA GLU A 4 -12.23 -13.32 8.77
C GLU A 4 -13.09 -12.83 7.59
N ASP A 5 -14.22 -12.18 7.90
CA ASP A 5 -15.11 -11.55 6.92
C ASP A 5 -14.37 -10.49 6.09
N ARG A 6 -13.53 -9.67 6.74
CA ARG A 6 -12.75 -8.62 6.08
C ARG A 6 -11.70 -9.18 5.11
N ARG A 7 -11.02 -10.25 5.51
CA ARG A 7 -10.01 -10.92 4.69
C ARG A 7 -10.64 -11.50 3.42
N GLU A 8 -11.79 -12.15 3.54
CA GLU A 8 -12.51 -12.71 2.40
C GLU A 8 -12.99 -11.64 1.43
N ALA A 9 -13.49 -10.52 1.95
CA ALA A 9 -13.89 -9.37 1.16
C ALA A 9 -12.69 -8.79 0.36
N LEU A 10 -11.53 -8.63 0.99
CA LEU A 10 -10.31 -8.21 0.28
C LEU A 10 -9.88 -9.18 -0.83
N ILE A 11 -9.98 -10.48 -0.59
CA ILE A 11 -9.69 -11.48 -1.62
C ILE A 11 -10.66 -11.33 -2.81
N ALA A 12 -11.93 -11.04 -2.55
CA ALA A 12 -12.91 -10.81 -3.60
C ALA A 12 -12.58 -9.54 -4.40
N GLU A 13 -12.23 -8.45 -3.74
CA GLU A 13 -11.85 -7.19 -4.39
C GLU A 13 -10.56 -7.29 -5.19
N LEU A 14 -9.53 -7.95 -4.65
CA LEU A 14 -8.28 -8.20 -5.39
C LEU A 14 -8.51 -9.07 -6.64
N LYS A 15 -9.49 -9.98 -6.62
CA LYS A 15 -9.91 -10.72 -7.82
C LYS A 15 -10.54 -9.79 -8.85
N ILE A 16 -11.29 -8.77 -8.44
CA ILE A 16 -11.82 -7.73 -9.33
C ILE A 16 -10.66 -6.96 -9.95
N VAL A 17 -9.74 -6.42 -9.12
CA VAL A 17 -8.55 -5.68 -9.60
C VAL A 17 -7.73 -6.51 -10.59
N ARG A 18 -7.48 -7.79 -10.31
CA ARG A 18 -6.80 -8.70 -11.23
C ARG A 18 -7.56 -8.87 -12.56
N LYS A 19 -8.90 -8.90 -12.53
CA LYS A 19 -9.72 -9.10 -13.74
C LYS A 19 -9.79 -7.83 -14.59
N THR A 20 -9.78 -6.66 -13.99
CA THR A 20 -9.96 -5.37 -14.69
C THR A 20 -8.64 -4.67 -14.99
N GLY A 21 -7.62 -4.90 -14.16
CA GLY A 21 -6.31 -4.26 -14.20
C GLY A 21 -6.28 -2.91 -13.48
N LEU A 22 -5.10 -2.53 -12.99
CA LEU A 22 -4.90 -1.30 -12.21
C LEU A 22 -5.31 -0.03 -12.98
N HIS A 23 -5.10 -0.01 -14.29
CA HIS A 23 -5.47 1.12 -15.15
C HIS A 23 -6.97 1.45 -15.15
N ARG A 24 -7.84 0.56 -14.67
CA ARG A 24 -9.30 0.74 -14.59
C ARG A 24 -9.83 0.85 -13.16
N LEU A 25 -8.97 1.05 -12.16
CA LEU A 25 -9.42 1.15 -10.76
C LEU A 25 -10.50 2.23 -10.58
N ARG A 26 -10.34 3.38 -11.24
CA ARG A 26 -11.30 4.49 -11.17
C ARG A 26 -12.72 4.10 -11.63
N GLU A 27 -12.84 3.18 -12.60
CA GLU A 27 -14.13 2.72 -13.13
C GLU A 27 -14.83 1.72 -12.20
N ARG A 28 -14.13 1.20 -11.20
CA ARG A 28 -14.57 0.06 -10.37
C ARG A 28 -14.50 0.36 -8.88
N ILE A 29 -14.23 1.60 -8.51
CA ILE A 29 -13.99 2.02 -7.12
C ILE A 29 -15.16 1.67 -6.20
N ASP A 30 -16.39 1.76 -6.69
CA ASP A 30 -17.62 1.43 -5.95
C ASP A 30 -17.72 -0.07 -5.60
N GLU A 31 -16.97 -0.92 -6.31
CA GLU A 31 -16.89 -2.37 -6.07
C GLU A 31 -15.68 -2.76 -5.19
N LEU A 32 -14.93 -1.76 -4.69
CA LEU A 32 -13.73 -1.96 -3.88
C LEU A 32 -13.86 -1.29 -2.49
N PRO A 33 -14.94 -1.52 -1.72
CA PRO A 33 -15.17 -0.85 -0.44
C PRO A 33 -14.08 -1.13 0.61
N GLU A 34 -13.59 -2.36 0.74
CA GLU A 34 -12.57 -2.72 1.72
C GLU A 34 -11.19 -2.14 1.36
N LEU A 35 -10.80 -2.20 0.09
CA LEU A 35 -9.58 -1.55 -0.39
C LEU A 35 -9.67 -0.03 -0.23
N SER A 36 -10.84 0.56 -0.45
CA SER A 36 -11.08 1.98 -0.23
C SER A 36 -10.93 2.34 1.25
N GLN A 37 -11.49 1.54 2.15
CA GLN A 37 -11.34 1.75 3.59
C GLN A 37 -9.88 1.61 4.04
N LEU A 38 -9.16 0.60 3.53
CA LEU A 38 -7.75 0.39 3.78
C LEU A 38 -6.89 1.56 3.28
N ALA A 39 -7.19 2.08 2.09
CA ALA A 39 -6.53 3.27 1.57
C ALA A 39 -6.81 4.49 2.46
N THR A 40 -8.05 4.69 2.93
CA THR A 40 -8.33 5.78 3.89
C THR A 40 -7.48 5.67 5.15
N VAL A 41 -7.38 4.47 5.73
CA VAL A 41 -6.61 4.24 6.96
C VAL A 41 -5.11 4.46 6.74
N THR A 42 -4.57 4.08 5.58
CA THR A 42 -3.11 4.05 5.37
C THR A 42 -2.56 5.23 4.58
N MET A 43 -3.38 5.85 3.74
CA MET A 43 -3.04 6.97 2.85
C MET A 43 -3.81 8.25 3.19
N GLY A 44 -4.81 8.19 4.07
CA GLY A 44 -5.66 9.33 4.44
C GLY A 44 -6.79 9.65 3.45
N ALA A 45 -6.86 8.94 2.32
CA ALA A 45 -7.88 9.10 1.30
C ALA A 45 -8.14 7.78 0.56
N SER A 46 -9.30 7.67 -0.09
CA SER A 46 -9.76 6.45 -0.77
C SER A 46 -9.80 6.56 -2.29
N THR A 47 -9.02 7.45 -2.91
CA THR A 47 -9.06 7.58 -4.37
C THR A 47 -8.44 6.37 -5.07
N ALA A 48 -8.74 6.17 -6.35
CA ALA A 48 -8.15 5.08 -7.14
C ALA A 48 -6.61 5.16 -7.18
N ASP A 49 -6.04 6.37 -7.15
CA ASP A 49 -4.60 6.59 -7.13
C ASP A 49 -4.01 6.25 -5.76
N ASP A 50 -4.73 6.50 -4.67
CA ASP A 50 -4.33 6.10 -3.30
C ASP A 50 -4.35 4.58 -3.14
N ILE A 51 -5.41 3.92 -3.63
CA ILE A 51 -5.51 2.45 -3.65
C ILE A 51 -4.34 1.86 -4.44
N GLU A 52 -4.04 2.37 -5.64
CA GLU A 52 -2.90 1.86 -6.41
C GLU A 52 -1.58 2.11 -5.70
N THR A 53 -1.40 3.30 -5.12
CA THR A 53 -0.19 3.65 -4.36
C THR A 53 0.00 2.73 -3.17
N MET A 54 -1.07 2.41 -2.43
CA MET A 54 -1.08 1.44 -1.34
C MET A 54 -0.68 0.06 -1.82
N LEU A 55 -1.32 -0.47 -2.87
CA LEU A 55 -1.00 -1.79 -3.42
C LEU A 55 0.47 -1.87 -3.86
N ARG A 56 0.99 -0.81 -4.50
CA ARG A 56 2.40 -0.74 -4.92
C ARG A 56 3.36 -0.65 -3.74
N HIS A 57 3.01 0.12 -2.71
CA HIS A 57 3.81 0.24 -1.51
C HIS A 57 3.90 -1.11 -0.79
N VAL A 58 2.76 -1.76 -0.52
CA VAL A 58 2.73 -3.07 0.16
C VAL A 58 3.47 -4.12 -0.64
N PHE A 59 3.31 -4.14 -1.96
CA PHE A 59 4.07 -5.04 -2.82
C PHE A 59 5.59 -4.83 -2.70
N ARG A 60 6.08 -3.58 -2.72
CA ARG A 60 7.53 -3.31 -2.64
C ARG A 60 8.12 -3.55 -1.26
N SER A 61 7.34 -3.30 -0.20
CA SER A 61 7.83 -3.32 1.18
C SER A 61 7.65 -4.67 1.88
N TYR A 62 6.63 -5.46 1.49
CA TYR A 62 6.25 -6.68 2.23
C TYR A 62 6.20 -7.94 1.37
N ALA A 63 6.05 -7.83 0.05
CA ALA A 63 5.83 -9.00 -0.79
C ALA A 63 7.15 -9.65 -1.20
N GLU A 64 7.30 -10.94 -0.88
CA GLU A 64 8.52 -11.70 -1.13
C GLU A 64 8.23 -13.10 -1.69
N GLY A 65 9.28 -13.72 -2.23
CA GLY A 65 9.26 -15.10 -2.71
C GLY A 65 8.30 -15.34 -3.89
N ALA A 66 7.87 -16.60 -4.01
CA ALA A 66 7.04 -17.05 -5.13
C ALA A 66 5.66 -16.37 -5.17
N GLN A 67 5.02 -16.17 -4.01
CA GLN A 67 3.71 -15.52 -3.92
C GLN A 67 3.80 -14.03 -4.24
N GLY A 68 4.81 -13.33 -3.72
CA GLY A 68 5.07 -11.93 -4.08
C GLY A 68 5.30 -11.76 -5.58
N THR A 69 6.12 -12.63 -6.18
CA THR A 69 6.34 -12.65 -7.65
C THR A 69 5.04 -12.86 -8.42
N ALA A 70 4.21 -13.83 -7.99
CA ALA A 70 2.92 -14.09 -8.61
C ALA A 70 2.04 -12.83 -8.61
N ILE A 71 1.97 -12.13 -7.48
CA ILE A 71 1.15 -10.93 -7.30
C ILE A 71 1.66 -9.74 -8.10
N GLY A 72 2.98 -9.52 -8.10
CA GLY A 72 3.61 -8.48 -8.89
C GLY A 72 3.19 -8.54 -10.35
N ILE A 73 3.13 -9.76 -10.89
CA ILE A 73 2.70 -10.03 -12.26
C ILE A 73 1.17 -9.95 -12.38
N LEU A 74 0.42 -10.70 -11.57
CA LEU A 74 -1.03 -10.86 -11.68
C LEU A 74 -1.80 -9.54 -11.57
N LEU A 75 -1.34 -8.64 -10.71
CA LEU A 75 -1.97 -7.33 -10.52
C LEU A 75 -1.33 -6.25 -11.40
N GLY A 76 -0.28 -6.54 -12.16
CA GLY A 76 0.41 -5.53 -12.97
C GLY A 76 1.15 -4.48 -12.13
N LEU A 77 1.63 -4.88 -10.95
CA LEU A 77 2.39 -4.03 -10.03
C LEU A 77 3.86 -3.91 -10.45
N GLU A 78 4.39 -4.89 -11.19
CA GLU A 78 5.70 -4.78 -11.82
C GLU A 78 5.73 -3.70 -12.93
N LEU A 79 6.92 -3.16 -13.17
CA LEU A 79 7.14 -2.17 -14.21
C LEU A 79 6.74 -2.74 -15.58
N GLY A 80 6.03 -1.94 -16.39
CA GLY A 80 5.58 -2.33 -17.73
C GLY A 80 4.38 -3.26 -17.78
N ARG A 81 3.77 -3.64 -16.65
CA ARG A 81 2.64 -4.59 -16.60
C ARG A 81 1.27 -3.98 -16.27
N ARG A 82 1.20 -2.70 -15.87
CA ARG A 82 -0.01 -2.01 -15.37
C ARG A 82 -1.25 -2.15 -16.27
N GLY A 83 -1.07 -2.13 -17.59
CA GLY A 83 -2.15 -2.19 -18.59
C GLY A 83 -2.23 -3.51 -19.35
N ALA A 84 -1.46 -4.53 -18.97
CA ALA A 84 -1.44 -5.79 -19.69
C ALA A 84 -2.74 -6.58 -19.50
N ASN A 85 -3.11 -7.37 -20.51
CA ASN A 85 -4.30 -8.20 -20.45
C ASN A 85 -4.19 -9.25 -19.32
N PRO A 86 -5.22 -9.43 -18.48
CA PRO A 86 -5.20 -10.41 -17.39
C PRO A 86 -4.83 -11.85 -17.80
N SER A 87 -5.25 -12.28 -19.00
CA SER A 87 -4.89 -13.61 -19.51
C SER A 87 -3.39 -13.74 -19.77
N VAL A 88 -2.78 -12.68 -20.32
CA VAL A 88 -1.33 -12.60 -20.56
C VAL A 88 -0.57 -12.55 -19.25
N LEU A 89 -1.03 -11.76 -18.27
CA LEU A 89 -0.42 -11.70 -16.94
C LEU A 89 -0.43 -13.07 -16.26
N ARG A 90 -1.54 -13.81 -16.36
CA ARG A 90 -1.64 -15.16 -15.81
C ARG A 90 -0.68 -16.14 -16.47
N GLU A 91 -0.58 -16.11 -17.81
CA GLU A 91 0.36 -16.94 -18.55
C GLU A 91 1.80 -16.66 -18.14
N VAL A 92 2.16 -15.38 -18.03
CA VAL A 92 3.50 -14.99 -17.61
C VAL A 92 3.78 -15.41 -16.16
N ALA A 93 2.83 -15.27 -15.24
CA ALA A 93 2.98 -15.73 -13.87
C ALA A 93 3.18 -17.26 -13.80
N ALA A 94 2.35 -18.02 -14.52
CA ALA A 94 2.48 -19.48 -14.59
C ALA A 94 3.86 -19.90 -15.10
N LYS A 95 4.32 -19.31 -16.21
CA LYS A 95 5.65 -19.57 -16.79
C LYS A 95 6.78 -19.18 -15.85
N ARG A 96 6.70 -18.00 -15.22
CA ARG A 96 7.74 -17.46 -14.32
C ARG A 96 7.94 -18.35 -13.10
N LEU A 97 6.87 -18.96 -12.60
CA LEU A 97 6.88 -19.81 -11.41
C LEU A 97 7.05 -21.31 -11.73
N GLY A 98 7.27 -21.66 -13.01
CA GLY A 98 7.56 -23.04 -13.43
C GLY A 98 6.35 -23.96 -13.49
N TYR A 99 5.13 -23.43 -13.60
CA TYR A 99 3.94 -24.26 -13.78
C TYR A 99 3.84 -24.78 -15.22
N TYR A 100 3.56 -26.07 -15.36
CA TYR A 100 3.42 -26.75 -16.66
C TYR A 100 2.27 -26.20 -17.51
N SER A 101 1.22 -25.68 -16.88
CA SER A 101 0.09 -25.08 -17.59
C SER A 101 -0.52 -23.91 -16.80
N VAL A 102 -1.14 -22.99 -17.53
CA VAL A 102 -1.92 -21.88 -16.97
C VAL A 102 -3.08 -22.40 -16.12
N GLU A 103 -3.70 -23.51 -16.51
CA GLU A 103 -4.82 -24.10 -15.78
C GLU A 103 -4.39 -24.67 -14.42
N THR A 104 -3.20 -25.27 -14.34
CA THR A 104 -2.61 -25.71 -13.06
C THR A 104 -2.40 -24.52 -12.12
N PHE A 105 -1.87 -23.42 -12.64
CA PHE A 105 -1.66 -22.19 -11.86
C PHE A 105 -2.97 -21.56 -11.39
N ARG A 106 -4.00 -21.55 -12.24
CA ARG A 106 -5.32 -20.96 -11.97
C ARG A 106 -6.05 -21.59 -10.78
N LYS A 107 -5.85 -22.89 -10.54
CA LYS A 107 -6.60 -23.64 -9.51
C LYS A 107 -6.32 -23.13 -8.10
N LYS A 108 -5.15 -23.47 -7.55
CA LYS A 108 -4.77 -23.19 -6.16
C LYS A 108 -3.68 -22.12 -6.05
N PRO A 109 -2.62 -22.14 -6.89
CA PRO A 109 -1.55 -21.14 -6.79
C PRO A 109 -2.02 -19.69 -6.93
N GLU A 110 -2.87 -19.38 -7.92
CA GLU A 110 -3.40 -18.02 -8.11
C GLU A 110 -4.20 -17.55 -6.91
N TYR A 111 -5.07 -18.41 -6.36
CA TYR A 111 -5.82 -18.09 -5.15
C TYR A 111 -4.90 -17.84 -3.96
N ASN A 112 -3.90 -18.71 -3.75
CA ASN A 112 -2.96 -18.58 -2.65
C ASN A 112 -2.16 -17.26 -2.74
N ALA A 113 -1.79 -16.84 -3.95
CA ALA A 113 -1.11 -15.56 -4.16
C ALA A 113 -1.99 -14.38 -3.75
N ILE A 114 -3.25 -14.38 -4.18
CA ILE A 114 -4.22 -13.33 -3.83
C ILE A 114 -4.51 -13.31 -2.33
N ALA A 115 -4.71 -14.48 -1.73
CA ALA A 115 -4.94 -14.63 -0.29
C ALA A 115 -3.75 -14.14 0.53
N TYR A 116 -2.53 -14.52 0.13
CA TYR A 116 -1.29 -14.01 0.72
C TYR A 116 -1.23 -12.48 0.66
N PHE A 117 -1.61 -11.86 -0.46
CA PHE A 117 -1.57 -10.41 -0.58
C PHE A 117 -2.61 -9.69 0.27
N ALA A 118 -3.81 -10.27 0.42
CA ALA A 118 -4.80 -9.77 1.37
C ALA A 118 -4.24 -9.78 2.81
N ASP A 119 -3.52 -10.84 3.19
CA ASP A 119 -2.86 -10.94 4.50
C ASP A 119 -1.81 -9.83 4.69
N LEU A 120 -1.03 -9.51 3.64
CA LEU A 120 -0.07 -8.42 3.69
C LEU A 120 -0.73 -7.04 3.82
N LEU A 121 -1.86 -6.81 3.15
CA LEU A 121 -2.60 -5.54 3.25
C LEU A 121 -3.16 -5.33 4.66
N LEU A 122 -3.72 -6.38 5.26
CA LEU A 122 -4.21 -6.34 6.64
C LEU A 122 -3.07 -6.10 7.63
N ARG A 123 -1.92 -6.77 7.43
CA ARG A 123 -0.72 -6.53 8.23
C ARG A 123 -0.26 -5.08 8.11
N TYR A 124 -0.19 -4.53 6.90
CA TYR A 124 0.20 -3.15 6.65
C TYR A 124 -0.71 -2.14 7.34
N ALA A 125 -2.04 -2.35 7.30
CA ALA A 125 -2.97 -1.51 8.07
C ALA A 125 -2.73 -1.60 9.58
N SER A 126 -2.57 -2.82 10.12
CA SER A 126 -2.28 -3.00 11.54
C SER A 126 -0.96 -2.34 11.96
N ASP A 127 0.07 -2.40 11.11
CA ASP A 127 1.35 -1.73 11.34
C ASP A 127 1.17 -0.20 11.31
N THR A 128 0.37 0.33 10.39
CA THR A 128 0.10 1.77 10.25
C THR A 128 -0.69 2.31 11.44
N GLU A 129 -1.77 1.62 11.84
CA GLU A 129 -2.56 1.97 13.03
C GLU A 129 -1.69 1.95 14.29
N ARG A 130 -0.79 0.97 14.43
CA ARG A 130 0.18 0.94 15.53
C ARG A 130 1.12 2.14 15.48
N LEU A 131 1.62 2.52 14.30
CA LEU A 131 2.49 3.69 14.16
C LEU A 131 1.78 5.01 14.47
N GLU A 132 0.49 5.14 14.16
CA GLU A 132 -0.32 6.28 14.58
C GLU A 132 -0.56 6.29 16.10
N VAL A 133 -0.87 5.13 16.69
CA VAL A 133 -1.04 4.98 18.15
C VAL A 133 0.28 5.18 18.92
N THR A 134 1.43 4.97 18.27
CA THR A 134 2.75 5.22 18.86
C THR A 134 3.31 6.62 18.50
N ASN A 135 2.75 7.30 17.49
CA ASN A 135 3.01 8.71 17.16
C ASN A 135 1.77 9.61 17.29
N PRO A 136 0.90 9.52 18.31
CA PRO A 136 -0.29 10.35 18.32
C PRO A 136 0.09 11.83 18.43
N ASN A 137 1.25 12.14 19.00
CA ASN A 137 1.60 13.50 19.34
C ASN A 137 2.98 13.89 18.85
N LYS A 138 3.53 13.53 17.68
CA LYS A 138 4.83 14.15 17.33
C LYS A 138 4.70 15.65 17.16
N VAL A 139 3.71 16.09 16.41
CA VAL A 139 3.39 17.52 16.28
C VAL A 139 2.89 18.05 17.61
N ASP A 140 1.94 17.38 18.27
CA ASP A 140 1.39 17.88 19.54
C ASP A 140 2.41 17.89 20.68
N HIS A 141 3.34 16.93 20.75
CA HIS A 141 4.45 16.90 21.69
C HIS A 141 5.51 17.93 21.32
N ILE A 142 5.80 18.15 20.04
CA ILE A 142 6.66 19.26 19.62
C ILE A 142 6.02 20.60 20.00
N MET A 143 4.72 20.76 19.80
CA MET A 143 3.97 21.96 20.18
C MET A 143 3.91 22.12 21.70
N GLU A 144 3.75 21.05 22.45
CA GLU A 144 3.82 21.02 23.91
C GLU A 144 5.21 21.45 24.39
N LEU A 145 6.27 20.83 23.86
CA LEU A 145 7.66 21.19 24.16
C LEU A 145 7.95 22.66 23.82
N ILE A 146 7.46 23.16 22.68
CA ILE A 146 7.59 24.57 22.28
C ILE A 146 6.86 25.48 23.27
N SER A 147 5.67 25.09 23.75
CA SER A 147 4.89 25.89 24.70
C SER A 147 5.50 25.93 26.12
N GLN A 148 6.38 25.00 26.45
CA GLN A 148 7.11 24.97 27.72
C GLN A 148 8.42 25.77 27.68
N LEU A 149 8.83 26.27 26.51
CA LEU A 149 10.06 27.06 26.40
C LEU A 149 9.92 28.43 27.05
N THR A 150 10.99 28.88 27.69
CA THR A 150 11.13 30.28 28.07
C THR A 150 11.31 31.16 26.82
N VAL A 151 11.05 32.46 26.96
CA VAL A 151 11.23 33.44 25.86
C VAL A 151 12.65 33.42 25.29
N ALA A 152 13.67 33.20 26.14
CA ALA A 152 15.05 33.11 25.70
C ALA A 152 15.32 31.84 24.86
N GLU A 153 14.79 30.69 25.29
CA GLU A 153 14.95 29.41 24.57
C GLU A 153 14.15 29.39 23.26
N TYR A 154 12.95 29.95 23.25
CA TYR A 154 12.16 30.12 22.03
C TYR A 154 12.91 30.97 21.00
N ASN A 155 13.50 32.09 21.42
CA ASN A 155 14.28 32.95 20.52
C ASN A 155 15.50 32.23 19.94
N GLU A 156 16.20 31.42 20.74
CA GLU A 156 17.34 30.63 20.27
C GLU A 156 16.91 29.51 19.31
N LEU A 157 15.79 28.82 19.60
CA LEU A 157 15.19 27.84 18.69
C LEU A 157 14.87 28.50 17.34
N MET A 158 14.16 29.64 17.36
CA MET A 158 13.79 30.36 16.14
C MET A 158 15.01 30.86 15.35
N ARG A 159 16.08 31.29 16.03
CA ARG A 159 17.34 31.67 15.39
C ARG A 159 17.97 30.49 14.64
N ARG A 160 18.03 29.31 15.27
CA ARG A 160 18.58 28.08 14.65
C ARG A 160 17.74 27.59 13.49
N VAL A 161 16.42 27.59 13.64
CA VAL A 161 15.48 27.19 12.57
C VAL A 161 15.63 28.11 11.36
N ARG A 162 15.65 29.44 11.55
CA ARG A 162 15.89 30.39 10.44
C ARG A 162 17.23 30.18 9.76
N HIS A 163 18.29 29.97 10.54
CA HIS A 163 19.62 29.70 9.99
C HIS A 163 19.62 28.41 9.15
N TRP A 164 19.00 27.35 9.65
CA TRP A 164 18.88 26.09 8.93
C TRP A 164 18.10 26.23 7.61
N PHE A 165 16.96 26.94 7.61
CA PHE A 165 16.22 27.22 6.38
C PHE A 165 17.03 28.06 5.38
N SER A 166 17.83 29.02 5.87
CA SER A 166 18.70 29.80 4.99
C SER A 166 19.80 28.96 4.33
N MET A 167 20.27 27.89 4.99
CA MET A 167 21.22 26.94 4.39
C MET A 167 20.56 26.01 3.36
N LEU A 168 19.31 25.60 3.58
CA LEU A 168 18.57 24.73 2.65
C LEU A 168 18.21 25.44 1.34
N VAL A 169 17.93 26.74 1.38
CA VAL A 169 17.60 27.55 0.19
C VAL A 169 18.83 27.89 -0.66
N GLN A 170 20.06 27.64 -0.16
CA GLN A 170 21.31 27.92 -0.85
C GLN A 170 21.98 26.71 -1.52
N GLN A 171 21.35 25.54 -1.54
CA GLN A 171 21.84 24.39 -2.33
C GLN A 171 21.20 24.41 -3.73
N PRO A 172 22.00 24.58 -4.81
CA PRO A 172 21.50 24.48 -6.20
C PRO A 172 21.14 23.05 -6.60
#